data_AF-X0W6K6-F1
#
_entry.id   AF-X0W6K6-F1
#
_cell.length_a   1.000
_cell.length_b   1.000
_cell.length_c   1.000
_cell.angle_alpha   90.00
_cell.angle_beta   90.00
_cell.angle_gamma   90.00
#
_symmetry.space_group_name_H-M   'P 1'
#
loop_
_entity.id
_entity.type
_entity.pdbx_description
1 polymer ?
#
loop_
_entity_poly.entity_id
_entity_poly.type
_entity_poly.pdbx_seq_one_letter_code
_entity_poly.pdbx_strand_id
1 'polypeptide(L)'
;NSRGSDNAIGSGNTGEWEMTSKAIQWKEKGIETFLFSCALLSIVTTAGIVWILSTESIAFFREVSPLEFIFGTRWAPLLEPRSFGILPLVCGTFLVAGGALVVALPIGLGRAVYLSEYAKSSVRGCLKPILEVLAGIPTVVYGYFALTFITPHVLRPLIPQTEVFNAASAALVVGVMIIPTIASLCDDAFRAVPGTLREAAYALPAQGG
;
A
#
# COMPACT_ATOMS: atom_id res chain seq x y z
N ASN A 1 1.94 70.68 -41.43
CA ASN A 1 1.03 69.52 -41.49
C ASN A 1 1.94 68.30 -41.60
N SER A 2 2.29 67.54 -40.56
CA SER A 2 1.52 66.97 -39.45
C SER A 2 2.47 66.65 -38.27
N ARG A 3 2.17 67.16 -37.07
CA ARG A 3 2.79 66.75 -35.80
C ARG A 3 1.72 65.95 -35.05
N GLY A 4 1.76 64.63 -35.19
CA GLY A 4 0.86 63.71 -34.50
C GLY A 4 1.44 63.31 -33.15
N SER A 5 0.60 63.46 -32.12
CA SER A 5 0.45 62.54 -30.98
C SER A 5 1.70 61.82 -30.45
N ASP A 6 2.26 62.28 -29.33
CA ASP A 6 3.10 61.43 -28.46
C ASP A 6 3.21 62.02 -27.05
N ASN A 7 2.08 62.38 -26.42
CA ASN A 7 2.09 62.81 -25.02
C ASN A 7 0.75 62.50 -24.35
N ALA A 8 0.52 61.23 -24.02
CA ALA A 8 -0.53 60.84 -23.07
C ALA A 8 -0.38 59.41 -22.56
N ILE A 9 0.76 59.00 -21.97
CA ILE A 9 0.78 57.79 -21.13
C ILE A 9 1.67 57.97 -19.90
N GLY A 10 1.04 58.03 -18.73
CA GLY A 10 1.58 57.34 -17.54
C GLY A 10 2.26 58.15 -16.44
N SER A 11 1.71 59.30 -16.01
CA SER A 11 2.08 59.89 -14.70
C SER A 11 1.20 59.35 -13.56
N GLY A 12 0.89 58.05 -13.59
CA GLY A 12 0.07 57.36 -12.62
C GLY A 12 0.92 56.39 -11.82
N ASN A 13 1.15 56.73 -10.56
CA ASN A 13 1.24 55.76 -9.47
C ASN A 13 2.57 55.04 -9.23
N THR A 14 3.65 55.79 -8.96
CA THR A 14 4.95 55.20 -8.62
C THR A 14 5.12 54.71 -7.18
N GLY A 15 4.47 55.37 -6.22
CA GLY A 15 4.56 54.96 -4.82
C GLY A 15 3.76 53.70 -4.47
N GLU A 16 2.66 53.42 -5.17
CA GLU A 16 1.79 52.28 -4.86
C GLU A 16 2.35 50.95 -5.37
N TRP A 17 3.15 50.97 -6.45
CA TRP A 17 3.90 49.77 -6.89
C TRP A 17 5.12 49.45 -6.00
N GLU A 18 5.78 50.44 -5.38
CA GLU A 18 6.87 50.17 -4.42
C GLU A 18 6.35 49.53 -3.13
N MET A 19 5.24 50.04 -2.61
CA MET A 19 4.62 49.57 -1.36
C MET A 19 4.11 48.12 -1.48
N THR A 20 3.51 47.77 -2.62
CA THR A 20 3.04 46.40 -2.89
C THR A 20 4.20 45.41 -3.05
N SER A 21 5.30 45.81 -3.69
CA SER A 21 6.49 44.95 -3.87
C SER A 21 7.17 44.56 -2.54
N LYS A 22 7.34 45.51 -1.61
CA LYS A 22 7.95 45.25 -0.30
C LYS A 22 7.05 44.36 0.57
N ALA A 23 5.74 44.61 0.59
CA ALA A 23 4.79 43.79 1.36
C ALA A 23 4.74 42.33 0.86
N ILE A 24 4.92 42.09 -0.44
CA ILE A 24 5.00 40.75 -1.03
C ILE A 24 6.32 40.06 -0.66
N GLN A 25 7.46 40.76 -0.73
CA GLN A 25 8.77 40.20 -0.34
C GLN A 25 8.86 39.79 1.14
N TRP A 26 8.21 40.52 2.06
CA TRP A 26 8.15 40.14 3.48
C TRP A 26 7.28 38.90 3.72
N LYS A 27 6.18 38.76 2.98
CA LYS A 27 5.34 37.55 3.03
C LYS A 27 6.06 36.33 2.44
N GLU A 28 6.79 36.53 1.35
CA GLU A 28 7.60 35.49 0.70
C GLU A 28 8.69 34.95 1.63
N LYS A 29 9.48 35.83 2.27
CA LYS A 29 10.49 35.42 3.27
C LYS A 29 9.87 34.73 4.48
N GLY A 30 8.67 35.12 4.90
CA GLY A 30 7.94 34.46 5.98
C GLY A 30 7.56 33.03 5.62
N ILE A 31 7.03 32.82 4.42
CA ILE A 31 6.70 31.49 3.90
C ILE A 31 7.96 30.65 3.69
N GLU A 32 9.02 31.22 3.11
CA GLU A 32 10.31 30.56 2.89
C GLU A 32 10.92 30.10 4.22
N THR A 33 10.96 30.96 5.24
CA THR A 33 11.50 30.62 6.57
C THR A 33 10.64 29.57 7.26
N PHE A 34 9.32 29.63 7.11
CA PHE A 34 8.40 28.64 7.66
C PHE A 34 8.60 27.27 6.99
N LEU A 35 8.64 27.22 5.66
CA LEU A 35 8.90 26.00 4.90
C LEU A 35 10.29 25.41 5.23
N PHE A 36 11.32 26.25 5.33
CA PHE A 36 12.65 25.84 5.74
C PHE A 36 12.67 25.27 7.17
N SER A 37 11.94 25.90 8.10
CA SER A 37 11.81 25.40 9.48
C SER A 37 11.07 24.07 9.54
N CYS A 38 10.01 23.90 8.75
CA CYS A 38 9.31 22.62 8.63
C CYS A 38 10.21 21.52 8.05
N ALA A 39 10.99 21.83 7.02
CA ALA A 39 11.96 20.90 6.44
C ALA A 39 13.06 20.53 7.44
N LEU A 40 13.63 21.51 8.14
CA LEU A 40 14.64 21.30 9.16
C LEU A 40 14.11 20.46 10.31
N LEU A 41 12.90 20.75 10.79
CA LEU A 41 12.23 19.97 11.83
C LEU A 41 12.04 18.51 11.40
N SER A 42 11.59 18.26 10.17
CA SER A 42 11.44 16.91 9.62
C SER A 42 12.75 16.14 9.57
N ILE A 43 13.85 16.80 9.20
CA ILE A 43 15.18 16.17 9.19
C ILE A 43 15.63 15.86 10.61
N VAL A 44 15.47 16.80 11.55
CA VAL A 44 15.85 16.62 12.95
C VAL A 44 15.05 15.51 13.61
N THR A 45 13.73 15.43 13.39
CA THR A 45 12.92 14.34 13.94
C THR A 45 13.31 12.99 13.36
N THR A 46 13.57 12.92 12.05
CA THR A 46 14.04 11.68 11.40
C THR A 46 15.39 11.25 11.96
N ALA A 47 16.34 12.17 12.10
CA ALA A 47 17.64 11.91 12.70
C ALA A 47 17.51 11.44 14.16
N GLY A 48 16.60 12.06 14.93
CA GLY A 48 16.29 11.65 16.30
C GLY A 48 15.72 10.23 16.39
N ILE A 49 14.79 9.87 15.50
CA ILE A 49 14.24 8.50 15.43
C ILE A 49 15.36 7.51 15.12
N VAL A 50 16.20 7.78 14.12
CA VAL A 50 17.33 6.91 13.76
C VAL A 50 18.32 6.77 14.92
N TRP A 51 18.62 7.85 15.62
CA TRP A 51 19.50 7.83 16.79
C TRP A 51 18.96 6.93 17.89
N ILE A 52 17.71 7.13 18.30
CA ILE A 52 17.05 6.34 19.36
C ILE A 52 16.98 4.87 18.97
N LEU A 53 16.53 4.55 17.75
CA LEU A 53 16.45 3.17 17.29
C LEU A 53 17.83 2.50 17.25
N SER A 54 18.88 3.23 16.88
CA SER A 54 20.25 2.70 16.85
C SER A 54 20.76 2.39 18.25
N THR A 55 20.57 3.29 19.22
CA THR A 55 21.01 3.08 20.60
C THR A 55 20.26 1.93 21.27
N GLU A 56 18.94 1.85 21.08
CA GLU A 56 18.11 0.76 21.62
C GLU A 56 18.44 -0.59 20.97
N SER A 57 18.68 -0.61 19.64
CA SER A 57 19.06 -1.83 18.93
C SER A 57 20.42 -2.35 19.40
N ILE A 58 21.41 -1.47 19.62
CA ILE A 58 22.72 -1.86 20.14
C ILE A 58 22.58 -2.42 21.57
N ALA A 59 21.75 -1.81 22.43
CA ALA A 59 21.49 -2.33 23.77
C ALA A 59 20.84 -3.73 23.71
N PHE A 60 19.86 -3.93 22.83
CA PHE A 60 19.22 -5.22 22.60
C PHE A 60 20.22 -6.30 22.14
N PHE A 61 21.08 -6.01 21.16
CA PHE A 61 22.06 -6.98 20.65
C PHE A 61 23.22 -7.27 21.61
N ARG A 62 23.33 -6.54 22.72
CA ARG A 62 24.22 -6.92 23.84
C ARG A 62 23.64 -8.05 24.69
N GLU A 63 22.31 -8.13 24.78
CA GLU A 63 21.60 -9.17 25.52
C GLU A 63 21.29 -10.39 24.65
N VAL A 64 20.96 -10.16 23.37
CA VAL A 64 20.61 -11.21 22.40
C VAL A 64 21.65 -11.26 21.30
N SER A 65 22.25 -12.43 21.07
CA SER A 65 23.24 -12.55 20.00
C SER A 65 22.57 -12.35 18.62
N PRO A 66 23.21 -11.63 17.66
CA PRO A 66 22.64 -11.45 16.32
C PRO A 66 22.36 -12.76 15.58
N LEU A 67 23.18 -13.79 15.81
CA LEU A 67 22.97 -15.11 15.22
C LEU A 67 21.73 -15.80 15.79
N GLU A 68 21.51 -15.75 17.10
CA GLU A 68 20.31 -16.28 17.73
C GLU A 68 19.06 -15.46 17.35
N PHE A 69 19.20 -14.15 17.16
CA PHE A 69 18.11 -13.33 16.65
C PHE A 69 17.69 -13.75 15.23
N ILE A 70 18.65 -13.94 14.31
CA ILE A 70 18.36 -14.26 12.90
C ILE A 70 17.94 -15.73 12.71
N PHE A 71 18.67 -16.66 13.32
CA PHE A 71 18.46 -18.11 13.13
C PHE A 71 17.61 -18.76 14.24
N GLY A 72 17.22 -17.99 15.27
CA GLY A 72 16.39 -18.49 16.34
C GLY A 72 15.01 -18.92 15.83
N THR A 73 14.56 -20.10 16.27
CA THR A 73 13.32 -20.73 15.83
C THR A 73 12.15 -20.52 16.80
N ARG A 74 12.34 -19.71 17.85
CA ARG A 74 11.32 -19.43 18.85
C ARG A 74 11.18 -17.93 19.07
N TRP A 75 9.95 -17.45 18.90
CA TRP A 75 9.54 -16.10 19.26
C TRP A 75 8.66 -16.14 20.50
N ALA A 76 9.21 -15.74 21.65
CA ALA A 76 8.52 -15.69 22.93
C ALA A 76 9.14 -14.61 23.82
N PRO A 77 8.91 -13.31 23.52
CA PRO A 77 9.46 -12.21 24.30
C PRO A 77 8.81 -12.08 25.69
N LEU A 78 7.59 -12.61 25.86
CA LEU A 78 6.80 -12.50 27.09
C LEU A 78 6.95 -13.69 28.05
N LEU A 79 7.48 -14.82 27.58
CA LEU A 79 7.61 -16.05 28.37
C LEU A 79 9.07 -16.21 28.80
N GLU A 80 9.31 -16.63 30.04
CA GLU A 80 10.66 -16.99 30.50
C GLU A 80 10.95 -18.47 30.20
N PRO A 81 12.14 -18.82 29.67
CA PRO A 81 13.19 -17.93 29.19
C PRO A 81 12.77 -17.17 27.90
N ARG A 82 13.10 -15.87 27.86
CA ARG A 82 12.77 -14.98 26.74
C ARG A 82 13.52 -15.41 25.49
N SER A 83 12.83 -15.44 24.35
CA SER A 83 13.45 -15.77 23.06
C SER A 83 12.97 -14.82 21.97
N PHE A 84 13.91 -14.32 21.18
CA PHE A 84 13.67 -13.27 20.17
C PHE A 84 14.01 -13.72 18.74
N GLY A 85 13.91 -15.02 18.44
CA GLY A 85 14.18 -15.54 17.10
C GLY A 85 13.18 -15.00 16.07
N ILE A 86 13.67 -14.34 15.02
CA ILE A 86 12.85 -13.70 13.98
C ILE A 86 12.33 -14.68 12.93
N LEU A 87 12.98 -15.85 12.78
CA LEU A 87 12.68 -16.80 11.72
C LEU A 87 11.21 -17.26 11.67
N PRO A 88 10.54 -17.58 12.80
CA PRO A 88 9.12 -17.93 12.79
C PRO A 88 8.21 -16.79 12.33
N LEU A 89 8.59 -15.53 12.60
CA LEU A 89 7.82 -14.36 12.15
C LEU A 89 7.93 -14.23 10.63
N VAL A 90 9.14 -14.32 10.10
CA VAL A 90 9.40 -14.25 8.64
C VAL A 90 8.71 -15.41 7.92
N CYS A 91 8.92 -16.64 8.39
CA CYS A 91 8.25 -17.81 7.82
C CYS A 91 6.72 -17.71 7.94
N GLY A 92 6.20 -17.24 9.07
CA GLY A 92 4.77 -17.00 9.27
C GLY A 92 4.21 -16.00 8.26
N THR A 93 4.90 -14.88 8.03
CA THR A 93 4.52 -13.90 7.00
C THR A 93 4.49 -14.51 5.61
N PHE A 94 5.53 -15.26 5.22
CA PHE A 94 5.57 -15.92 3.91
C PHE A 94 4.49 -17.00 3.76
N LEU A 95 4.22 -17.77 4.81
CA LEU A 95 3.15 -18.78 4.81
C LEU A 95 1.78 -18.14 4.63
N VAL A 96 1.48 -17.06 5.37
CA VAL A 96 0.21 -16.34 5.25
C VAL A 96 0.10 -15.67 3.89
N ALA A 97 1.16 -15.01 3.41
CA ALA A 97 1.17 -14.36 2.11
C ALA A 97 0.99 -15.37 0.97
N GLY A 98 1.73 -16.47 0.98
CA GLY A 98 1.62 -17.54 0.00
C GLY A 98 0.23 -18.18 0.01
N GLY A 99 -0.30 -18.51 1.20
CA GLY A 99 -1.64 -19.06 1.35
C GLY A 99 -2.74 -18.09 0.88
N ALA A 100 -2.59 -16.80 1.18
CA ALA A 100 -3.51 -15.77 0.70
C ALA A 100 -3.50 -15.67 -0.83
N LEU A 101 -2.33 -15.73 -1.47
CA LEU A 101 -2.21 -15.73 -2.93
C LEU A 101 -2.88 -16.94 -3.57
N VAL A 102 -2.74 -18.14 -3.00
CA VAL A 102 -3.41 -19.35 -3.50
C VAL A 102 -4.93 -19.19 -3.55
N VAL A 103 -5.50 -18.44 -2.61
CA VAL A 103 -6.94 -18.15 -2.57
C VAL A 103 -7.31 -16.99 -3.50
N ALA A 104 -6.56 -15.90 -3.43
CA ALA A 104 -6.90 -14.65 -4.10
C ALA A 104 -6.63 -14.66 -5.60
N LEU A 105 -5.54 -15.30 -6.05
CA LEU A 105 -5.16 -15.36 -7.46
C LEU A 105 -6.23 -16.01 -8.34
N PRO A 106 -6.71 -17.24 -8.07
CA PRO A 106 -7.70 -17.87 -8.96
C PRO A 106 -8.99 -17.05 -9.04
N ILE A 107 -9.44 -16.48 -7.92
CA ILE A 107 -10.68 -15.68 -7.87
C ILE A 107 -10.49 -14.33 -8.57
N GLY A 108 -9.42 -13.60 -8.23
CA GLY A 108 -9.13 -12.28 -8.75
C GLY A 108 -8.76 -12.30 -10.24
N LEU A 109 -7.93 -13.24 -10.66
CA LEU A 109 -7.55 -13.41 -12.06
C LEU A 109 -8.75 -13.91 -12.89
N GLY A 110 -9.50 -14.90 -12.40
CA GLY A 110 -10.68 -15.42 -13.11
C GLY A 110 -11.72 -14.32 -13.38
N ARG A 111 -11.93 -13.44 -12.39
CA ARG A 111 -12.76 -12.25 -12.55
C ARG A 111 -12.21 -11.30 -13.62
N ALA A 112 -10.92 -10.96 -13.57
CA ALA A 112 -10.31 -10.01 -14.51
C ALA A 112 -10.31 -10.56 -15.96
N VAL A 113 -10.06 -11.85 -16.14
CA VAL A 113 -10.17 -12.52 -17.46
C VAL A 113 -11.62 -12.46 -17.96
N TYR A 114 -12.59 -12.80 -17.12
CA TYR A 114 -14.00 -12.73 -17.51
C TYR A 114 -14.44 -11.28 -17.86
N LEU A 115 -13.94 -10.29 -17.11
CA LEU A 115 -14.25 -8.88 -17.36
C LEU A 115 -13.58 -8.33 -18.63
N SER A 116 -12.39 -8.81 -18.96
CA SER A 116 -11.62 -8.36 -20.13
C SER A 116 -12.06 -9.01 -21.44
N GLU A 117 -12.43 -10.28 -21.43
CA GLU A 117 -12.80 -11.04 -22.64
C GLU A 117 -14.31 -11.17 -22.87
N TYR A 118 -15.15 -11.21 -21.82
CA TYR A 118 -16.57 -11.62 -21.95
C TYR A 118 -17.61 -10.59 -21.49
N ALA A 119 -17.23 -9.51 -20.80
CA ALA A 119 -18.21 -8.72 -20.05
C ALA A 119 -19.00 -7.67 -20.86
N LYS A 120 -20.32 -7.87 -20.91
CA LYS A 120 -21.33 -6.80 -21.04
C LYS A 120 -21.35 -5.90 -19.79
N SER A 121 -21.78 -4.65 -19.95
CA SER A 121 -21.74 -3.56 -18.94
C SER A 121 -22.33 -3.87 -17.55
N SER A 122 -23.28 -4.82 -17.43
CA SER A 122 -23.97 -5.15 -16.17
C SER A 122 -23.10 -5.79 -15.09
N VAL A 123 -22.06 -6.54 -15.46
CA VAL A 123 -21.18 -7.23 -14.48
C VAL A 123 -20.29 -6.23 -13.74
N ARG A 124 -19.84 -5.18 -14.45
CA ARG A 124 -19.01 -4.12 -13.90
C ARG A 124 -19.74 -3.30 -12.80
N GLY A 125 -21.08 -3.26 -12.84
CA GLY A 125 -21.92 -2.56 -11.87
C GLY A 125 -22.16 -3.30 -10.55
N CYS A 126 -22.07 -4.65 -10.51
CA CYS A 126 -22.29 -5.43 -9.29
C CYS A 126 -21.00 -5.63 -8.48
N LEU A 127 -19.86 -5.79 -9.16
CA LEU A 127 -18.59 -6.02 -8.46
C LEU A 127 -18.05 -4.77 -7.77
N LYS A 128 -18.30 -3.58 -8.31
CA LYS A 128 -17.76 -2.35 -7.74
C LYS A 128 -18.29 -2.08 -6.32
N PRO A 129 -19.60 -2.16 -6.04
CA PRO A 129 -20.13 -2.07 -4.67
C PRO A 129 -19.59 -3.15 -3.71
N ILE A 130 -19.47 -4.40 -4.18
CA ILE A 130 -18.96 -5.50 -3.33
C ILE A 130 -17.50 -5.24 -2.94
N LEU A 131 -16.68 -4.78 -3.88
CA LEU A 131 -15.28 -4.43 -3.59
C LEU A 131 -15.18 -3.24 -2.63
N GLU A 132 -16.03 -2.21 -2.80
CA GLU A 132 -16.08 -1.05 -1.91
C GLU A 132 -16.49 -1.44 -0.49
N VAL A 133 -17.46 -2.35 -0.35
CA VAL A 133 -17.87 -2.89 0.96
C VAL A 133 -16.75 -3.70 1.60
N LEU A 134 -16.09 -4.60 0.86
CA LEU A 134 -14.97 -5.40 1.38
C LEU A 134 -13.78 -4.53 1.81
N ALA A 135 -13.50 -3.46 1.07
CA ALA A 135 -12.45 -2.50 1.41
C ALA A 135 -12.80 -1.61 2.61
N GLY A 136 -14.10 -1.40 2.87
CA GLY A 136 -14.59 -0.59 4.00
C GLY A 136 -14.57 -1.31 5.35
N ILE A 137 -14.38 -2.64 5.38
CA ILE A 137 -14.33 -3.39 6.63
C ILE A 137 -13.00 -3.12 7.35
N PRO A 138 -13.02 -2.71 8.63
CA PRO A 138 -11.79 -2.50 9.40
C PRO A 138 -10.94 -3.77 9.51
N THR A 139 -9.62 -3.64 9.40
CA THR A 139 -8.67 -4.77 9.47
C THR A 139 -8.77 -5.58 10.76
N VAL A 140 -9.10 -4.94 11.88
CA VAL A 140 -9.32 -5.61 13.17
C VAL A 140 -10.50 -6.58 13.16
N VAL A 141 -11.55 -6.28 12.38
CA VAL A 141 -12.74 -7.14 12.26
C VAL A 141 -12.38 -8.43 11.55
N TYR A 142 -11.55 -8.35 10.51
CA TYR A 142 -11.01 -9.52 9.82
C TYR A 142 -10.18 -10.40 10.75
N GLY A 143 -9.31 -9.81 11.59
CA GLY A 143 -8.53 -10.55 12.58
C GLY A 143 -9.41 -11.28 13.60
N TYR A 144 -10.42 -10.59 14.15
CA TYR A 144 -11.37 -11.21 15.08
C TYR A 144 -12.20 -12.31 14.43
N PHE A 145 -12.67 -12.12 13.19
CA PHE A 145 -13.41 -13.10 12.42
C PHE A 145 -12.58 -14.36 12.12
N ALA A 146 -11.27 -14.22 11.86
CA ALA A 146 -10.37 -15.35 11.67
C ALA A 146 -10.32 -16.29 12.89
N LEU A 147 -10.29 -15.70 14.10
CA LEU A 147 -10.18 -16.43 15.35
C LEU A 147 -11.53 -16.99 15.81
N THR A 148 -12.61 -16.22 15.64
CA THR A 148 -13.93 -16.56 16.21
C THR A 148 -14.82 -17.34 15.27
N PHE A 149 -14.63 -17.21 13.96
CA PHE A 149 -15.46 -17.91 12.99
C PHE A 149 -14.66 -18.90 12.16
N ILE A 150 -13.63 -18.44 11.43
CA ILE A 150 -12.90 -19.28 10.49
C ILE A 150 -12.21 -20.45 11.18
N THR A 151 -11.48 -20.18 12.27
CA THR A 151 -10.77 -21.25 12.99
C THR A 151 -11.71 -22.32 13.56
N PRO A 152 -12.72 -21.97 14.41
CA PRO A 152 -13.57 -22.99 15.03
C PRO A 152 -14.58 -23.63 14.08
N HIS A 153 -15.12 -22.90 13.10
CA HIS A 153 -16.22 -23.40 12.26
C HIS A 153 -15.79 -23.86 10.88
N VAL A 154 -14.67 -23.38 10.34
CA VAL A 154 -14.17 -23.80 9.02
C VAL A 154 -13.02 -24.78 9.18
N LEU A 155 -11.99 -24.42 9.96
CA LEU A 155 -10.77 -25.22 10.05
C LEU A 155 -10.87 -26.40 11.01
N ARG A 156 -11.38 -26.24 12.23
CA ARG A 156 -11.45 -27.35 13.21
C ARG A 156 -12.26 -28.56 12.73
N PRO A 157 -13.36 -28.42 11.97
CA PRO A 157 -14.05 -29.58 11.40
C PRO A 157 -13.20 -30.36 10.38
N LEU A 158 -12.29 -29.68 9.68
CA LEU A 158 -11.38 -30.29 8.70
C LEU A 158 -10.10 -30.83 9.35
N ILE A 159 -9.56 -30.07 10.31
CA ILE A 159 -8.30 -30.30 11.01
C ILE A 159 -8.52 -30.02 12.50
N PRO A 160 -8.89 -31.04 13.31
CA PRO A 160 -9.26 -30.86 14.71
C PRO A 160 -8.17 -30.28 15.61
N GLN A 161 -6.90 -30.44 15.22
CA GLN A 161 -5.72 -30.01 15.98
C GLN A 161 -5.36 -28.52 15.74
N THR A 162 -6.20 -27.77 15.02
CA THR A 162 -5.92 -26.38 14.69
C THR A 162 -6.02 -25.48 15.93
N GLU A 163 -4.90 -24.85 16.28
CA GLU A 163 -4.83 -23.84 17.34
C GLU A 163 -5.66 -22.60 17.00
N VAL A 164 -6.07 -21.85 18.03
CA VAL A 164 -6.84 -20.61 17.85
C VAL A 164 -6.07 -19.61 16.98
N PHE A 165 -4.77 -19.46 17.24
CA PHE A 165 -3.86 -18.68 16.41
C PHE A 165 -3.17 -19.59 15.40
N ASN A 166 -3.56 -19.53 14.14
CA ASN A 166 -2.99 -20.37 13.09
C ASN A 166 -2.82 -19.59 11.79
N ALA A 167 -1.83 -20.00 10.98
CA ALA A 167 -1.52 -19.33 9.72
C ALA A 167 -2.59 -19.55 8.64
N ALA A 168 -3.31 -20.68 8.66
CA ALA A 168 -4.30 -21.03 7.64
C ALA A 168 -5.53 -20.10 7.69
N SER A 169 -6.04 -19.79 8.89
CA SER A 169 -7.17 -18.87 9.07
C SER A 169 -6.81 -17.46 8.64
N ALA A 170 -5.61 -17.01 9.04
CA ALA A 170 -5.04 -15.75 8.60
C ALA A 170 -4.91 -15.70 7.07
N ALA A 171 -4.36 -16.75 6.44
CA ALA A 171 -4.20 -16.84 4.99
C ALA A 171 -5.54 -16.78 4.25
N LEU A 172 -6.58 -17.48 4.73
CA LEU A 172 -7.91 -17.46 4.13
C LEU A 172 -8.54 -16.06 4.20
N VAL A 173 -8.53 -15.45 5.38
CA VAL A 173 -9.15 -14.12 5.59
C VAL A 173 -8.41 -13.04 4.83
N VAL A 174 -7.07 -13.02 4.92
CA VAL A 174 -6.24 -12.10 4.15
C VAL A 174 -6.43 -12.35 2.64
N GLY A 175 -6.51 -13.61 2.22
CA GLY A 175 -6.82 -14.00 0.85
C GLY A 175 -8.10 -13.34 0.35
N VAL A 176 -9.20 -13.44 1.10
CA VAL A 176 -10.47 -12.77 0.75
C VAL A 176 -10.33 -11.26 0.69
N MET A 177 -9.63 -10.67 1.66
CA MET A 177 -9.40 -9.23 1.75
C MET A 177 -8.62 -8.68 0.54
N ILE A 178 -7.67 -9.43 -0.01
CA ILE A 178 -6.83 -8.99 -1.14
C ILE A 178 -7.41 -9.32 -2.53
N ILE A 179 -8.51 -10.09 -2.62
CA ILE A 179 -9.21 -10.34 -3.91
C ILE A 179 -9.49 -9.04 -4.69
N PRO A 180 -10.04 -7.96 -4.08
CA PRO A 180 -10.27 -6.70 -4.78
C PRO A 180 -8.99 -6.14 -5.40
N THR A 181 -7.90 -6.15 -4.63
CA THR A 181 -6.60 -5.64 -5.04
C THR A 181 -6.02 -6.44 -6.20
N ILE A 182 -6.04 -7.78 -6.11
CA ILE A 182 -5.56 -8.66 -7.18
C ILE A 182 -6.39 -8.47 -8.45
N ALA A 183 -7.72 -8.41 -8.32
CA ALA A 183 -8.59 -8.20 -9.47
C ALA A 183 -8.33 -6.87 -10.17
N SER A 184 -8.17 -5.77 -9.41
CA SER A 184 -7.82 -4.46 -9.97
C SER A 184 -6.44 -4.48 -10.64
N LEU A 185 -5.45 -5.09 -10.00
CA LEU A 185 -4.10 -5.21 -10.58
C LEU A 185 -4.11 -6.01 -11.90
N CYS A 186 -4.87 -7.10 -11.96
CA CYS A 186 -5.04 -7.88 -13.18
C CYS A 186 -5.78 -7.09 -14.27
N ASP A 187 -6.85 -6.35 -13.92
CA ASP A 187 -7.59 -5.49 -14.86
C ASP A 187 -6.66 -4.41 -15.46
N ASP A 188 -5.80 -3.80 -14.64
CA ASP A 188 -4.81 -2.80 -15.09
C ASP A 188 -3.73 -3.43 -15.98
N ALA A 189 -3.25 -4.62 -15.62
CA ALA A 189 -2.27 -5.37 -16.43
C ALA A 189 -2.83 -5.77 -17.80
N PHE A 190 -4.09 -6.21 -17.88
CA PHE A 190 -4.72 -6.54 -19.17
C PHE A 190 -4.94 -5.31 -20.04
N ARG A 191 -5.32 -4.17 -19.45
CA ARG A 191 -5.48 -2.90 -20.18
C ARG A 191 -4.16 -2.34 -20.71
N ALA A 192 -3.04 -2.68 -20.07
CA ALA A 192 -1.71 -2.25 -20.50
C ALA A 192 -1.24 -2.95 -21.80
N VAL A 193 -1.90 -4.02 -22.24
CA VAL A 193 -1.56 -4.74 -23.48
C VAL A 193 -2.14 -4.01 -24.70
N PRO A 194 -1.31 -3.57 -25.68
CA PRO A 194 -1.77 -2.96 -26.94
C PRO A 194 -2.70 -3.88 -27.73
N GLY A 195 -3.78 -3.31 -28.28
CA GLY A 195 -4.76 -4.07 -29.08
C GLY A 195 -4.16 -4.80 -30.29
N THR A 196 -3.10 -4.24 -30.89
CA THR A 196 -2.38 -4.85 -32.02
C THR A 196 -1.71 -6.18 -31.68
N LEU A 197 -1.20 -6.34 -30.45
CA LEU A 197 -0.66 -7.62 -29.98
C LEU A 197 -1.77 -8.65 -29.76
N ARG A 198 -2.95 -8.19 -29.33
CA ARG A 198 -4.12 -9.06 -29.15
C ARG A 198 -4.64 -9.57 -30.49
N GLU A 199 -4.75 -8.69 -31.48
CA GLU A 199 -5.16 -9.05 -32.84
C GLU A 199 -4.15 -9.98 -33.53
N ALA A 200 -2.85 -9.75 -33.36
CA ALA A 200 -1.80 -10.65 -33.85
C ALA A 200 -1.86 -12.05 -33.21
N ALA A 201 -2.14 -12.14 -31.90
CA ALA A 201 -2.30 -13.41 -31.19
C ALA A 201 -3.54 -14.19 -31.66
N TYR A 202 -4.64 -13.51 -32.03
CA TYR A 202 -5.82 -14.15 -32.62
C TYR A 202 -5.56 -14.67 -34.06
N ALA A 203 -4.63 -14.07 -34.80
CA ALA A 203 -4.27 -14.51 -36.15
C ALA A 203 -3.27 -15.69 -36.18
N LEU A 204 -2.50 -15.89 -35.11
CA LEU A 204 -1.45 -16.92 -35.00
C LEU A 204 -1.95 -18.38 -35.09
N PRO A 205 -3.09 -18.78 -34.48
CA PRO A 205 -3.65 -20.12 -34.63
C PRO A 205 -4.20 -20.42 -36.04
N ALA A 206 -4.47 -19.40 -36.85
CA ALA A 206 -5.08 -19.58 -38.17
C ALA A 206 -4.09 -20.03 -39.25
N GLN A 207 -2.78 -20.09 -38.96
CA GLN A 207 -1.72 -20.38 -39.93
C GLN A 207 -0.97 -21.71 -39.69
N GLY A 208 -1.54 -22.59 -38.86
CA GLY A 208 -1.00 -23.93 -38.58
C GLY A 208 -2.04 -25.02 -38.78
N GLY A 209 -2.49 -25.21 -40.01
CA GLY A 209 -3.26 -26.36 -40.49
C GLY A 209 -2.43 -27.21 -41.44
#